data_AF-A0A1H9MPZ8-F1
#
_entry.id   AF-A0A1H9MPZ8-F1
#
_cell.length_a   1.000
_cell.length_b   1.000
_cell.length_c   1.000
_cell.angle_alpha   90.00
_cell.angle_beta   90.00
_cell.angle_gamma   90.00
#
_symmetry.space_group_name_H-M   'P 1'
#
loop_
_entity.id
_entity.type
_entity.pdbx_description
1 polymer ?
#
loop_
_entity_poly.entity_id
_entity_poly.type
_entity_poly.pdbx_seq_one_letter_code
_entity_poly.pdbx_strand_id
1 'polypeptide(L)' 'MKYIVTLFWGLILGQVTFYLGTALGGMEYNFQSAVALGIGISILVYILEAFFIKPTKEGTVEATKK' A
#
# COMPACT_ATOMS: atom_id res chain seq x y z
N MET A 1 -4.51 8.86 -14.14
CA MET A 1 -4.79 7.45 -14.50
C MET A 1 -3.86 6.42 -13.85
N LYS A 2 -2.68 6.80 -13.34
CA LYS A 2 -1.70 5.86 -12.74
C LYS A 2 -2.13 5.29 -11.38
N TYR A 3 -2.86 6.06 -10.57
CA TYR A 3 -3.27 5.68 -9.21
C TYR A 3 -4.32 4.57 -9.12
N ILE A 4 -5.25 4.50 -10.07
CA ILE A 4 -6.26 3.43 -10.14
C ILE A 4 -5.58 2.08 -10.41
N VAL A 5 -4.59 2.07 -11.31
CA VAL A 5 -3.85 0.87 -11.70
C VAL A 5 -3.03 0.36 -10.51
N THR A 6 -2.36 1.24 -9.76
CA THR A 6 -1.63 0.84 -8.55
C THR A 6 -2.54 0.31 -7.44
N LEU A 7 -3.77 0.83 -7.30
CA LEU A 7 -4.75 0.26 -6.36
C LEU A 7 -5.20 -1.14 -6.80
N PHE A 8 -5.46 -1.34 -8.09
CA PHE A 8 -5.86 -2.64 -8.63
C PHE A 8 -4.76 -3.70 -8.45
N TRP A 9 -3.52 -3.36 -8.82
CA TRP A 9 -2.36 -4.25 -8.64
C TRP A 9 -2.01 -4.46 -7.17
N GLY A 10 -2.13 -3.43 -6.32
CA GLY A 10 -1.91 -3.54 -4.88
C GLY A 10 -2.89 -4.49 -4.21
N LEU A 11 -4.16 -4.47 -4.62
CA LEU A 11 -5.17 -5.39 -4.11
C LEU A 11 -4.87 -6.85 -4.48
N ILE A 12 -4.51 -7.11 -5.75
CA ILE A 12 -4.15 -8.44 -6.23
C ILE A 12 -2.93 -8.97 -5.48
N LEU A 13 -1.87 -8.18 -5.37
CA LEU A 13 -0.64 -8.57 -4.67
C LEU A 13 -0.88 -8.79 -3.16
N GLY A 14 -1.76 -8.02 -2.54
CA GLY A 14 -2.17 -8.23 -1.14
C GLY A 14 -2.82 -9.60 -0.93
N GLN A 15 -3.74 -10.00 -1.82
CA GLN A 15 -4.40 -11.31 -1.75
C GLN A 15 -3.44 -12.47 -1.98
N VAL A 16 -2.54 -12.34 -2.97
CA VAL A 16 -1.51 -13.35 -3.27
C VAL A 16 -0.56 -13.52 -2.08
N THR A 17 -0.12 -12.42 -1.46
CA THR A 17 0.78 -12.45 -0.30
C THR A 17 0.11 -13.12 0.90
N PHE A 18 -1.16 -12.81 1.15
CA PHE A 18 -1.92 -13.44 2.23
C PHE A 18 -2.11 -14.95 1.99
N TYR A 19 -2.47 -15.34 0.78
CA TYR A 19 -2.62 -16.74 0.39
C TYR A 19 -1.32 -17.53 0.60
N LEU A 20 -0.18 -16.96 0.18
CA LEU A 20 1.13 -17.55 0.42
C LEU A 20 1.40 -17.68 1.93
N GLY A 21 1.13 -16.64 2.71
CA GLY A 21 1.30 -16.66 4.17
C GLY A 21 0.48 -17.77 4.85
N THR A 22 -0.78 -17.95 4.46
CA THR A 22 -1.63 -19.02 5.01
C THR A 22 -1.18 -20.41 4.56
N ALA A 23 -0.73 -20.55 3.31
CA ALA A 23 -0.23 -21.82 2.78
C ALA A 23 1.06 -22.27 3.47
N LEU A 24 1.96 -21.34 3.78
CA LEU A 24 3.17 -21.60 4.57
C LEU A 24 2.84 -21.93 6.04
N GLY A 25 1.79 -21.34 6.59
CA GLY A 25 1.31 -21.61 7.95
C GLY A 25 0.46 -22.88 8.09
N GLY A 26 0.18 -23.60 6.99
CA GLY A 26 -0.71 -24.77 6.99
C GLY A 26 -2.15 -24.44 7.37
N MET A 27 -2.56 -23.16 7.30
CA MET A 27 -3.88 -22.70 7.69
C MET A 27 -4.77 -22.54 6.45
N GLU A 28 -6.07 -22.77 6.61
CA GLU A 28 -7.03 -22.56 5.53
C GLU A 28 -7.12 -21.07 5.16
N TYR A 29 -7.19 -20.80 3.86
CA TYR A 29 -7.38 -19.46 3.34
C TYR A 29 -8.80 -18.98 3.65
N ASN A 30 -8.91 -17.84 4.34
CA ASN A 30 -10.18 -17.16 4.57
C ASN A 30 -10.11 -15.74 4.00
N PHE A 31 -11.07 -15.39 3.14
CA PHE A 31 -11.12 -14.09 2.47
C PHE A 31 -11.30 -12.92 3.46
N GLN A 32 -12.04 -13.12 4.54
CA GLN A 32 -12.30 -12.08 5.53
C GLN A 32 -11.04 -11.72 6.32
N SER A 33 -10.21 -12.71 6.68
CA SER A 33 -8.92 -12.47 7.31
C SER A 33 -7.89 -11.91 6.33
N ALA A 34 -7.98 -12.28 5.04
CA ALA A 34 -7.15 -11.70 3.98
C ALA A 34 -7.38 -10.19 3.82
N VAL A 35 -8.64 -9.77 3.81
CA VAL A 35 -9.01 -8.35 3.74
C VAL A 35 -8.57 -7.61 5.01
N ALA A 36 -8.76 -8.20 6.20
CA ALA A 36 -8.34 -7.58 7.45
C ALA A 36 -6.81 -7.36 7.52
N LEU A 37 -6.00 -8.36 7.13
CA LEU A 37 -4.54 -8.18 7.05
C LEU A 37 -4.14 -7.23 5.92
N GLY A 38 -4.82 -7.25 4.78
CA GLY A 38 -4.58 -6.30 3.68
C GLY A 38 -4.80 -4.84 4.10
N ILE A 39 -5.84 -4.56 4.89
CA ILE A 39 -6.09 -3.23 5.47
C ILE A 39 -4.96 -2.87 6.44
N GLY A 40 -4.57 -3.79 7.34
CA GLY A 40 -3.49 -3.58 8.30
C GLY A 40 -2.14 -3.25 7.63
N ILE A 41 -1.77 -4.01 6.60
CA ILE A 41 -0.54 -3.80 5.82
C ILE A 41 -0.62 -2.47 5.05
N SER A 42 -1.77 -2.14 4.46
CA SER A 42 -1.95 -0.89 3.72
C SER A 42 -1.79 0.33 4.63
N ILE A 43 -2.35 0.30 5.84
CA ILE A 43 -2.16 1.35 6.85
C ILE A 43 -0.68 1.47 7.24
N LEU A 44 0.00 0.33 7.43
CA LEU A 44 1.41 0.29 7.81
C LEU A 44 2.30 0.90 6.71
N VAL A 45 2.02 0.60 5.44
CA VAL A 45 2.70 1.22 4.29
C VAL A 45 2.43 2.73 4.24
N TYR A 46 1.21 3.19 4.51
CA TYR A 46 0.88 4.62 4.53
C TYR A 46 1.62 5.37 5.65
N ILE A 47 1.74 4.76 6.83
CA ILE A 47 2.52 5.30 7.95
C ILE A 47 4.01 5.36 7.58
N LEU A 48 4.53 4.31 6.96
CA LEU A 48 5.91 4.28 6.49
C LEU A 48 6.15 5.35 5.42
N GLU A 49 5.21 5.55 4.49
CA GLU A 49 5.29 6.63 3.51
C GLU A 49 5.36 7.99 4.20
N ALA A 50 4.47 8.26 5.16
CA ALA A 50 4.44 9.52 5.90
C ALA A 50 5.73 9.79 6.72
N PHE A 51 6.39 8.74 7.21
CA PHE A 51 7.63 8.86 7.98
C PHE A 51 8.90 8.89 7.13
N PHE A 52 8.97 8.11 6.05
CA PHE A 52 10.17 7.97 5.21
C PHE A 52 10.17 8.92 4.00
N ILE A 53 9.02 9.20 3.41
CA ILE A 53 8.89 10.20 2.35
C ILE A 53 8.65 11.54 3.03
N LYS A 54 9.75 12.26 3.27
CA LYS A 54 9.68 13.69 3.57
C LYS A 54 8.91 14.34 2.42
N PRO A 55 7.88 15.18 2.68
CA PRO A 55 7.14 15.82 1.60
C PRO A 55 8.12 16.67 0.80
N THR A 56 8.51 16.19 -0.37
CA THR A 56 9.16 17.02 -1.38
C THR A 56 8.13 18.07 -1.75
N LYS A 57 8.32 19.27 -1.21
CA LYS A 57 7.58 20.46 -1.62
C LYS A 57 7.98 20.80 -3.05
N GLU A 58 7.38 20.15 -4.02
CA GLU A 58 7.48 20.58 -5.41
C GLU A 58 6.29 21.50 -5.71
N GLY A 59 6.56 22.81 -5.60
CA GLY A 59 5.74 23.84 -6.25
C GLY A 59 5.46 25.13 -5.48
N THR A 60 6.49 25.92 -5.13
CA THR A 60 6.45 27.40 -5.24
C THR A 60 7.88 27.96 -5.14
N VAL A 61 8.69 27.66 -6.16
CA VAL A 61 9.92 28.40 -6.51
C VAL A 61 9.59 29.59 -7.45
N GLU A 62 8.30 29.89 -7.66
CA GLU A 62 7.83 30.96 -8.55
C GLU A 62 7.79 32.36 -7.92
N ALA A 63 8.30 32.57 -6.70
CA ALA A 63 8.25 33.88 -6.04
C ALA A 63 9.54 34.73 -6.17
N THR A 64 10.53 34.32 -6.96
CA THR A 64 11.84 35.01 -7.02
C THR A 64 12.32 35.36 -8.43
N LYS A 65 11.49 35.27 -9.46
CA LYS A 65 11.91 35.67 -10.81
C LYS A 65 10.75 36.09 -11.73
N LYS A 66 10.13 37.24 -11.46
CA LYS A 66 9.68 38.13 -12.54
C LYS A 66 9.47 39.55 -12.03
#